data_AF-A0A2V8D6T7-F1
#
_entry.id   AF-A0A2V8D6T7-F1
#
_cell.length_a   1.000
_cell.length_b   1.000
_cell.length_c   1.000
_cell.angle_alpha   90.00
_cell.angle_beta   90.00
_cell.angle_gamma   90.00
#
_symmetry.space_group_name_H-M   'P 1'
#
loop_
_entity.id
_entity.type
_entity.pdbx_description
1 polymer ?
#
loop_
_entity_poly.entity_id
_entity_poly.type
_entity_poly.pdbx_seq_one_letter_code
_entity_poly.pdbx_strand_id
1 'polypeptide(L)'
;MEAEQTTTPSARRHVLLAVKLSVSIILLSVLFARIDVARLWAIARQASILWLAAAMLLFFVNVLAATWRWHLLLSAQSVTVRVRTLLASFLVANFFNNFLPSNIGGDVIR
;
A
#
# COMPACT_ATOMS: atom_id res chain seq x y z
N MET A 1 -29.39 23.50 26.35
CA MET A 1 -28.06 24.07 26.63
C MET A 1 -27.16 22.87 26.86
N GLU A 2 -26.13 22.51 26.09
CA GLU A 2 -25.43 23.11 24.95
C GLU A 2 -24.85 21.94 24.14
N ALA A 3 -24.87 22.04 22.81
CA ALA A 3 -24.15 21.14 21.93
C ALA A 3 -22.69 21.60 21.88
N GLU A 4 -21.80 20.90 22.58
CA GLU A 4 -20.37 21.19 22.59
C GLU A 4 -19.74 20.73 21.27
N GLN A 5 -19.72 21.64 20.29
CA GLN A 5 -19.00 21.48 19.04
C GLN A 5 -17.50 21.58 19.31
N THR A 6 -16.84 20.44 19.47
CA THR A 6 -15.38 20.36 19.55
C THR A 6 -14.77 20.60 18.17
N THR A 7 -14.59 21.88 17.82
CA THR A 7 -13.82 22.29 16.64
C THR A 7 -12.36 21.92 16.87
N THR A 8 -11.95 20.74 16.41
CA THR A 8 -10.53 20.36 16.39
C THR A 8 -9.82 21.34 15.44
N PRO A 9 -8.77 22.07 15.86
CA PRO A 9 -8.21 23.13 15.05
C PRO A 9 -7.46 22.51 13.88
N SER A 10 -8.05 22.62 12.69
CA SER A 10 -7.51 22.26 11.38
C SER A 10 -6.01 22.59 11.24
N ALA A 11 -5.55 23.69 11.82
CA ALA A 11 -4.15 24.14 11.81
C ALA A 11 -3.14 23.11 12.35
N ARG A 12 -3.45 22.39 13.44
CA ARG A 12 -2.52 21.39 14.03
C ARG A 12 -2.28 20.22 13.07
N ARG A 13 -3.32 19.81 12.33
CA ARG A 13 -3.22 18.75 11.31
C ARG A 13 -2.35 19.17 10.13
N HIS A 14 -2.48 20.42 9.67
CA HIS A 14 -1.67 20.96 8.58
C HIS A 14 -0.18 21.08 8.98
N VAL A 15 0.10 21.55 10.20
CA VAL A 15 1.48 21.62 10.72
C VAL A 15 2.10 20.23 10.84
N LEU A 16 1.37 19.24 11.38
CA LEU A 16 1.87 17.87 11.47
C LEU A 16 2.11 17.25 10.08
N LEU A 17 1.23 17.52 9.11
CA LEU A 17 1.43 17.10 7.71
C LEU A 17 2.68 17.75 7.11
N ALA A 18 2.86 19.06 7.30
CA ALA A 18 4.02 19.80 6.81
C ALA A 18 5.31 19.24 7.39
N VAL A 19 5.38 19.01 8.71
CA VAL A 19 6.55 18.40 9.37
C VAL A 19 6.82 17.00 8.80
N LYS A 20 5.80 16.16 8.66
CA LYS A 20 5.97 14.80 8.11
C LYS A 20 6.47 14.85 6.66
N LEU A 21 5.93 15.73 5.84
CA LEU A 21 6.38 15.97 4.46
C LEU A 21 7.82 16.48 4.44
N SER A 22 8.17 17.46 5.25
CA SER A 22 9.53 17.99 5.35
C SER A 22 10.52 16.92 5.77
N VAL A 23 10.20 16.11 6.79
CA VAL A 23 11.05 15.00 7.22
C VAL A 23 11.19 13.95 6.11
N SER A 24 10.10 13.58 5.44
CA SER A 24 10.16 12.65 4.29
C SER A 24 11.02 13.19 3.14
N ILE A 25 10.87 14.48 2.80
CA ILE A 25 11.66 15.12 1.74
C ILE A 25 13.14 15.17 2.13
N ILE A 26 13.46 15.62 3.34
CA ILE A 26 14.85 15.67 3.85
C ILE A 26 15.47 14.27 3.79
N LEU A 27 14.76 13.25 4.25
CA LEU A 27 15.25 11.88 4.26
C LEU A 27 15.49 11.36 2.83
N LEU A 28 14.56 11.63 1.90
CA LEU A 28 14.75 11.32 0.48
C LEU A 28 15.96 12.07 -0.11
N SER A 29 16.10 13.36 0.17
CA SER A 29 17.22 14.16 -0.33
C SER A 29 18.56 13.65 0.18
N VAL A 30 18.65 13.29 1.47
CA VAL A 30 19.86 12.66 2.04
C VAL A 30 20.12 11.32 1.38
N LEU A 31 19.09 10.50 1.17
CA LEU A 31 19.21 9.20 0.51
C LEU A 31 19.76 9.37 -0.92
N PHE A 32 19.16 10.24 -1.73
CA PHE A 32 19.62 10.51 -3.09
C PHE A 32 21.00 11.16 -3.14
N ALA A 33 21.39 11.97 -2.15
CA ALA A 33 22.74 12.53 -2.05
C ALA A 33 23.81 11.48 -1.71
N ARG A 34 23.44 10.39 -1.02
CA ARG A 34 24.33 9.28 -0.66
C ARG A 34 24.38 8.18 -1.69
N ILE A 35 23.41 8.15 -2.59
CA ILE A 35 23.28 7.13 -3.62
C ILE A 35 23.80 7.67 -4.94
N ASP A 36 24.74 6.96 -5.55
CA ASP A 36 25.10 7.20 -6.94
C ASP A 36 23.98 6.68 -7.85
N VAL A 37 23.10 7.60 -8.26
CA VAL A 37 21.93 7.32 -9.12
C VAL A 37 22.38 6.68 -10.44
N ALA A 38 23.54 7.07 -10.97
CA ALA A 38 24.07 6.50 -12.21
C ALA A 38 24.50 5.04 -12.02
N ARG A 39 25.16 4.74 -10.90
CA ARG A 39 25.49 3.35 -10.53
C ARG A 39 24.24 2.50 -10.29
N LEU A 40 23.22 3.08 -9.66
CA LEU A 40 21.96 2.39 -9.39
C LEU A 40 21.21 2.09 -10.70
N TRP A 41 21.24 3.01 -11.66
CA TRP A 41 20.68 2.79 -13.00
C TRP A 41 21.44 1.74 -13.81
N ALA A 42 22.77 1.69 -13.69
CA ALA A 42 23.59 0.65 -14.32
C ALA A 42 23.27 -0.75 -13.76
N ILE A 43 23.12 -0.87 -12.43
CA ILE A 43 22.70 -2.11 -11.76
C ILE A 43 21.29 -2.49 -12.18
N ALA A 44 20.36 -1.54 -12.25
CA ALA A 44 18.99 -1.78 -12.68
C ALA A 44 18.91 -2.31 -14.12
N ARG A 45 19.79 -1.85 -15.02
CA ARG A 45 19.88 -2.38 -16.39
C ARG A 45 20.51 -3.77 -16.49
N GLN A 46 21.36 -4.13 -15.53
CA GLN A 46 21.92 -5.48 -15.42
C GLN A 46 21.00 -6.44 -14.66
N ALA A 47 19.89 -5.93 -14.09
CA ALA A 47 18.92 -6.77 -13.42
C ALA A 47 18.40 -7.85 -14.38
N SER A 48 18.50 -9.11 -13.97
CA SER A 48 18.08 -10.20 -14.84
C SER A 48 16.56 -10.23 -14.95
N ILE A 49 16.06 -10.29 -16.18
CA ILE A 49 14.62 -10.40 -16.46
C ILE A 49 14.02 -11.64 -15.78
N LEU A 50 14.82 -12.70 -15.61
CA LEU A 50 14.41 -13.95 -14.99
C LEU A 50 14.14 -13.78 -13.49
N TRP A 51 14.99 -13.03 -12.78
CA TRP A 51 14.77 -12.70 -11.37
C TRP A 51 13.56 -11.79 -11.20
N LEU A 52 13.34 -10.84 -12.13
CA LEU A 52 12.14 -10.00 -12.14
C LEU A 52 10.87 -10.83 -12.34
N ALA A 53 10.88 -11.76 -13.30
CA ALA A 53 9.77 -12.67 -13.56
C ALA A 53 9.51 -13.61 -12.36
N ALA A 54 10.56 -14.13 -11.73
CA ALA A 54 10.44 -14.95 -10.52
C ALA A 54 9.81 -14.16 -9.36
N ALA A 55 10.26 -12.92 -9.13
CA ALA A 55 9.67 -12.04 -8.11
C ALA A 55 8.19 -11.74 -8.40
N MET A 56 7.84 -11.48 -9.67
CA MET A 56 6.46 -11.28 -10.10
C MET A 56 5.59 -12.50 -9.85
N LEU A 57 6.08 -13.69 -10.19
CA LEU A 57 5.37 -14.95 -9.98
C LEU A 57 5.17 -15.21 -8.48
N LEU A 58 6.20 -14.96 -7.67
CA LEU A 58 6.15 -15.14 -6.22
C LEU A 58 5.14 -14.18 -5.57
N PHE A 59 5.10 -12.93 -6.04
CA PHE A 59 4.09 -11.96 -5.61
C PHE A 59 2.68 -12.42 -5.98
N PHE A 60 2.49 -12.94 -7.19
CA PHE A 60 1.20 -13.46 -7.63
C PHE A 60 0.75 -14.65 -6.76
N VAL A 61 1.65 -15.59 -6.48
CA VAL A 61 1.39 -16.71 -5.56
C VAL A 61 1.02 -16.23 -4.16
N ASN A 62 1.69 -15.19 -3.65
CA ASN A 62 1.36 -14.59 -2.36
C ASN A 62 -0.08 -14.04 -2.35
N VAL A 63 -0.48 -13.29 -3.38
CA VAL A 63 -1.85 -12.77 -3.51
C VAL A 63 -2.88 -13.90 -3.61
N LEU A 64 -2.57 -14.96 -4.35
CA LEU A 64 -3.43 -16.15 -4.45
C LEU A 64 -3.57 -16.86 -3.09
N ALA A 65 -2.47 -17.04 -2.37
CA ALA A 65 -2.45 -17.65 -1.04
C ALA A 65 -3.25 -16.81 -0.03
N ALA A 66 -3.11 -15.48 -0.07
CA ALA A 66 -3.90 -14.57 0.75
C ALA A 66 -5.39 -14.72 0.43
N THR A 67 -5.76 -14.69 -0.84
CA THR A 67 -7.15 -14.86 -1.28
C THR A 67 -7.72 -16.21 -0.87
N TRP A 68 -6.95 -17.29 -1.04
CA TRP A 68 -7.34 -18.64 -0.63
C TRP A 68 -7.57 -18.73 0.88
N ARG A 69 -6.67 -18.14 1.67
CA ARG A 69 -6.81 -18.06 3.13
C ARG A 69 -8.11 -17.38 3.52
N TRP A 70 -8.43 -16.23 2.91
CA TRP A 70 -9.68 -15.51 3.18
C TRP A 70 -10.92 -16.27 2.72
N HIS A 71 -10.84 -16.96 1.57
CA HIS A 71 -11.91 -17.84 1.12
C HIS A 71 -12.17 -18.98 2.12
N LEU A 72 -11.13 -19.56 2.70
CA LEU A 72 -11.25 -20.62 3.70
C LEU A 72 -11.86 -20.10 5.02
N LEU A 73 -11.50 -18.89 5.47
CA LEU A 73 -12.13 -18.23 6.62
C LEU A 73 -13.62 -17.88 6.38
N LEU A 74 -13.99 -17.47 5.16
CA LEU A 74 -15.38 -17.14 4.83
C LEU A 74 -16.23 -18.41 4.67
N SER A 75 -15.66 -19.47 4.10
CA SER A 75 -16.31 -20.78 4.00
C SER A 75 -16.59 -21.37 5.39
N ALA A 76 -15.66 -21.21 6.34
CA ALA A 76 -15.88 -21.59 7.74
C ALA A 76 -17.02 -20.80 8.43
N GLN A 77 -17.39 -19.64 7.89
CA GLN A 77 -18.50 -18.81 8.36
C GLN A 77 -19.79 -19.00 7.56
N SER A 78 -19.85 -20.01 6.67
CA SER A 78 -21.02 -20.32 5.82
C SER A 78 -21.34 -19.25 4.76
N VAL A 79 -20.42 -18.31 4.51
CA VAL A 79 -20.61 -17.26 3.50
C VAL A 79 -19.97 -17.70 2.18
N THR A 80 -20.79 -18.11 1.23
CA THR A 80 -20.34 -18.57 -0.10
C THR A 80 -20.08 -17.38 -1.04
N VAL A 81 -18.89 -16.81 -0.96
CA VAL A 81 -18.44 -15.78 -1.92
C VAL A 81 -17.60 -16.41 -3.02
N ARG A 82 -17.88 -16.04 -4.27
CA ARG A 82 -17.12 -16.52 -5.44
C ARG A 82 -15.66 -16.08 -5.33
N VAL A 83 -14.71 -17.02 -5.42
CA VAL A 83 -13.25 -16.79 -5.33
C VAL A 83 -12.78 -15.66 -6.25
N ARG A 84 -13.34 -15.56 -7.47
CA ARG A 84 -13.01 -14.48 -8.43
C ARG A 84 -13.38 -13.09 -7.92
N THR A 85 -14.52 -12.95 -7.26
CA THR A 85 -14.95 -11.68 -6.66
C THR A 85 -14.03 -11.30 -5.50
N LEU A 86 -13.67 -12.30 -4.68
CA LEU A 86 -12.73 -12.11 -3.57
C LEU A 86 -11.35 -11.67 -4.05
N LEU A 87 -10.81 -12.33 -5.09
CA LEU A 87 -9.52 -11.99 -5.71
C LEU A 87 -9.55 -10.57 -6.30
N ALA A 88 -10.62 -10.21 -7.01
CA ALA A 88 -10.78 -8.88 -7.59
C ALA A 88 -10.82 -7.80 -6.50
N SER A 89 -11.61 -8.00 -5.43
CA SER A 89 -11.63 -7.08 -4.29
C SER A 89 -10.27 -6.98 -3.60
N PHE A 90 -9.54 -8.08 -3.46
CA PHE A 90 -8.19 -8.09 -2.90
C PHE A 90 -7.19 -7.32 -3.77
N LEU A 91 -7.23 -7.50 -5.08
CA LEU A 91 -6.38 -6.79 -6.03
C LEU A 91 -6.68 -5.28 -6.03
N VAL A 92 -7.95 -4.90 -5.97
CA VAL A 92 -8.38 -3.49 -5.89
C VAL A 92 -7.95 -2.88 -4.55
N ALA A 93 -8.16 -3.57 -3.43
CA ALA A 93 -7.70 -3.12 -2.12
C ALA A 93 -6.17 -2.98 -2.07
N ASN A 94 -5.43 -3.95 -2.63
CA ASN A 94 -3.98 -3.88 -2.71
C ASN A 94 -3.50 -2.73 -3.62
N PHE A 95 -4.18 -2.49 -4.75
CA PHE A 95 -3.90 -1.34 -5.61
C PHE A 95 -4.07 -0.04 -4.84
N PHE A 96 -5.22 0.16 -4.17
CA PHE A 96 -5.46 1.36 -3.39
C PHE A 96 -4.49 1.51 -2.22
N ASN A 97 -4.09 0.43 -1.55
CA ASN A 97 -3.09 0.47 -0.48
C ASN A 97 -1.70 0.92 -0.98
N ASN A 98 -1.30 0.49 -2.18
CA ASN A 98 0.01 0.82 -2.74
C ASN A 98 0.04 2.17 -3.48
N PHE A 99 -1.06 2.56 -4.14
CA PHE A 99 -1.13 3.79 -4.94
C PHE A 99 -1.71 4.99 -4.20
N LEU A 100 -2.58 4.79 -3.21
CA LEU A 100 -3.03 5.89 -2.37
C LEU A 100 -2.19 5.92 -1.10
N PRO A 101 -1.41 6.99 -0.85
CA PRO A 101 -0.71 7.20 0.43
C PRO A 101 -1.69 7.49 1.60
N SER A 102 -2.99 7.27 1.40
CA SER A 102 -4.09 7.55 2.30
C SER A 102 -4.71 6.24 2.78
N ASN A 103 -4.87 6.11 4.10
CA ASN A 103 -5.49 4.98 4.79
C ASN A 103 -6.97 4.73 4.39
N ILE A 104 -7.54 5.55 3.50
CA ILE A 104 -8.91 5.50 3.00
C ILE A 104 -9.13 4.30 2.07
N GLY A 105 -8.09 3.83 1.37
CA GLY A 105 -8.21 2.80 0.34
C GLY A 105 -8.74 1.43 0.80
N GLY A 106 -8.58 1.09 2.08
CA GLY A 106 -9.07 -0.17 2.65
C GLY A 106 -10.45 -0.09 3.30
N ASP A 107 -10.87 1.09 3.75
CA ASP A 107 -12.06 1.25 4.59
C ASP A 107 -13.34 1.55 3.79
N VAL A 108 -13.19 1.95 2.52
CA VAL A 108 -14.30 2.33 1.62
C VAL A 108 -14.88 1.13 0.86
N ILE A 109 -14.18 -0.01 0.80
CA ILE A 109 -14.57 -1.19 -0.02
C ILE A 109 -15.02 -2.38 0.84
N ARG A 110 -15.69 -2.12 1.96
CA ARG A 110 -16.34 -3.17 2.76
C ARG A 110 -17.86 -3.05 2.68
#